data_AF-A0A7X6ZIM5-F1
#
_entry.id   AF-A0A7X6ZIM5-F1
#
_cell.length_a   1.000
_cell.length_b   1.000
_cell.length_c   1.000
_cell.angle_alpha   90.00
_cell.angle_beta   90.00
_cell.angle_gamma   90.00
#
_symmetry.space_group_name_H-M   'P 1'
#
loop_
_entity.id
_entity.type
_entity.pdbx_description
1 polymer ?
#
loop_
_entity_poly.entity_id
_entity_poly.type
_entity_poly.pdbx_seq_one_letter_code
_entity_poly.pdbx_strand_id
1 'polypeptide(L)'
;PDHAIIDGLPVPDLRCPSTAVIHGDARSLSVAAASVVAKVTRDQWMAELDRAHPEYGFKRHKGYGTAAHIQALLKYGASSQHRRSFRPVRDIENIRQRLQRRPASITSRQVCSHVVGS
;
A
#
# COMPACT_ATOMS: atom_id res chain seq x y z
N PRO A 1 -30.14 8.49 -1.68
CA PRO A 1 -30.50 8.15 -0.30
C PRO A 1 -30.91 9.43 0.41
N ASP A 2 -31.88 9.37 1.32
CA ASP A 2 -32.33 10.56 2.04
C ASP A 2 -31.32 10.99 3.11
N HIS A 3 -30.54 10.05 3.66
CA HIS A 3 -29.47 10.30 4.61
C HIS A 3 -28.38 9.22 4.51
N ALA A 4 -27.12 9.56 4.80
CA ALA A 4 -25.99 8.62 4.85
C ALA A 4 -25.39 8.53 6.26
N ILE A 5 -25.04 7.31 6.68
CA ILE A 5 -24.27 7.07 7.91
C ILE A 5 -22.85 6.70 7.50
N ILE A 6 -21.88 7.46 7.99
CA ILE A 6 -20.47 7.32 7.63
C ILE A 6 -19.69 6.76 8.82
N ASP A 7 -18.91 5.71 8.60
CA ASP A 7 -17.98 5.20 9.61
C ASP A 7 -16.75 6.12 9.70
N GLY A 8 -16.48 6.66 10.88
CA GLY A 8 -15.30 7.49 11.13
C GLY A 8 -15.57 9.00 11.01
N LEU A 9 -14.80 9.67 10.16
CA LEU A 9 -14.81 11.14 10.05
C LEU A 9 -15.88 11.64 9.08
N PRO A 10 -16.35 12.89 9.24
CA PRO A 10 -17.22 13.54 8.26
C PRO A 10 -16.58 13.55 6.88
N VAL A 11 -17.37 13.22 5.87
CA VAL A 11 -16.97 13.30 4.46
C VAL A 11 -17.62 14.54 3.86
N PRO A 12 -16.82 15.52 3.40
CA PRO A 12 -17.38 16.71 2.75
C PRO A 12 -18.01 16.35 1.39
N ASP A 13 -18.89 17.22 0.92
CA ASP A 13 -19.43 17.19 -0.45
C ASP A 13 -20.22 15.93 -0.84
N LEU A 14 -20.83 15.25 0.15
CA LEU A 14 -21.80 14.19 -0.14
C LEU A 14 -23.09 14.77 -0.75
N ARG A 15 -23.64 14.05 -1.74
CA ARG A 15 -24.87 14.44 -2.44
C ARG A 15 -26.13 14.38 -1.57
N CYS A 16 -26.02 13.91 -0.34
CA CYS A 16 -27.10 13.83 0.63
C CYS A 16 -26.60 14.24 2.02
N PRO A 17 -27.51 14.63 2.93
CA PRO A 17 -27.19 14.78 4.34
C PRO A 17 -26.48 13.53 4.89
N SER A 18 -25.55 13.73 5.83
CA SER A 18 -24.81 12.63 6.41
C SER A 18 -24.49 12.83 7.89
N THR A 19 -24.32 11.72 8.60
CA THR A 19 -23.86 11.69 9.99
C THR A 19 -22.64 10.78 10.08
N ALA A 20 -21.55 11.32 10.62
CA ALA A 20 -20.35 10.55 10.92
C ALA A 20 -20.47 9.90 12.30
N VAL A 21 -20.14 8.62 12.38
CA VAL A 21 -20.20 7.82 13.61
C VAL A 21 -18.88 7.09 13.76
N ILE A 22 -18.19 7.33 14.87
CA ILE A 22 -16.98 6.57 15.23
C ILE A 22 -17.39 5.13 15.56
N HIS A 23 -16.76 4.15 14.91
CA HIS A 23 -17.13 2.73 14.99
C HIS A 23 -18.58 2.51 14.55
N GLY A 24 -18.95 3.11 13.42
CA GLY A 24 -20.29 3.05 12.86
C GLY A 24 -20.70 1.63 12.49
N ASP A 25 -19.74 0.77 12.13
CA ASP A 25 -19.96 -0.65 11.82
C ASP A 25 -20.49 -1.44 13.04
N ALA A 26 -20.01 -1.14 14.25
CA ALA A 26 -20.51 -1.75 15.48
C ALA A 26 -21.87 -1.19 15.93
N ARG A 27 -22.32 -0.06 15.35
CA ARG A 27 -23.48 0.72 15.80
C ARG A 27 -24.62 0.79 14.79
N SER A 28 -24.38 0.40 13.54
CA SER A 28 -25.35 0.47 12.44
C SER A 28 -25.21 -0.73 11.52
N LEU A 29 -26.31 -1.46 11.33
CA LEU A 29 -26.35 -2.61 10.43
C LEU A 29 -26.05 -2.23 8.98
N SER A 30 -26.49 -1.04 8.54
CA SER A 30 -26.21 -0.55 7.18
C SER A 30 -24.72 -0.30 6.98
N VAL A 31 -24.04 0.25 7.99
CA VAL A 31 -22.59 0.47 7.95
C VAL A 31 -21.84 -0.85 8.01
N ALA A 32 -22.26 -1.79 8.88
CA ALA A 32 -21.69 -3.12 8.93
C ALA A 32 -21.79 -3.85 7.58
N ALA A 33 -22.96 -3.80 6.94
CA ALA A 33 -23.19 -4.38 5.61
C ALA A 33 -22.28 -3.73 4.56
N ALA A 34 -22.16 -2.40 4.56
CA ALA A 34 -21.26 -1.69 3.66
C ALA A 34 -19.79 -2.09 3.87
N SER A 35 -19.34 -2.24 5.12
CA SER A 35 -17.99 -2.69 5.46
C SER A 35 -17.69 -4.09 4.94
N VAL A 36 -18.65 -5.02 5.02
CA VAL A 36 -18.52 -6.38 4.46
C VAL A 36 -18.37 -6.32 2.95
N VAL A 37 -19.25 -5.59 2.25
CA VAL A 37 -19.20 -5.46 0.78
C VAL A 37 -17.88 -4.84 0.33
N ALA A 38 -17.43 -3.78 1.01
CA ALA A 38 -16.16 -3.11 0.70
C ALA A 38 -14.96 -4.07 0.91
N LYS A 39 -14.92 -4.79 2.03
CA LYS A 39 -13.84 -5.73 2.34
C LYS A 39 -13.78 -6.88 1.33
N VAL A 40 -14.91 -7.53 1.04
CA VAL A 40 -14.97 -8.68 0.13
C VAL A 40 -14.54 -8.27 -1.27
N THR A 41 -15.07 -7.16 -1.78
CA THR A 41 -14.70 -6.61 -3.10
C THR A 41 -13.21 -6.30 -3.17
N ARG A 42 -12.67 -5.62 -2.16
CA ARG A 42 -11.23 -5.31 -2.09
C ARG A 42 -10.38 -6.58 -2.09
N ASP A 43 -10.76 -7.57 -1.29
CA ASP A 43 -9.98 -8.79 -1.15
C ASP A 43 -9.97 -9.63 -2.45
N GLN A 44 -11.05 -9.57 -3.23
CA GLN A 44 -11.13 -10.13 -4.59
C GLN A 44 -10.21 -9.39 -5.56
N TRP A 45 -10.25 -8.06 -5.61
CA TRP A 45 -9.33 -7.27 -6.45
C TRP A 45 -7.86 -7.51 -6.10
N MET A 46 -7.53 -7.68 -4.82
CA MET A 46 -6.16 -8.01 -4.42
C MET A 46 -5.72 -9.39 -4.90
N ALA A 47 -6.64 -10.35 -5.02
CA ALA A 47 -6.34 -11.65 -5.61
C ALA A 47 -6.18 -11.59 -7.14
N GLU A 48 -6.93 -10.71 -7.82
CA GLU A 48 -6.72 -10.41 -9.24
C GLU A 48 -5.38 -9.73 -9.50
N LEU A 49 -5.03 -8.73 -8.70
CA LEU A 49 -3.73 -8.06 -8.78
C LEU A 49 -2.57 -9.01 -8.52
N ASP A 50 -2.73 -9.97 -7.60
CA ASP A 50 -1.75 -11.03 -7.36
C ASP A 50 -1.54 -11.91 -8.59
N ARG A 51 -2.60 -12.22 -9.35
CA ARG A 51 -2.48 -12.97 -10.60
C ARG A 51 -1.73 -12.17 -11.68
N ALA A 52 -1.97 -10.87 -11.75
CA ALA A 52 -1.31 -9.98 -12.72
C ALA A 52 0.14 -9.64 -12.32
N HIS A 53 0.43 -9.61 -11.01
CA HIS A 53 1.74 -9.26 -10.44
C HIS A 53 2.11 -10.22 -9.29
N PRO A 54 2.40 -11.49 -9.61
CA PRO A 54 2.63 -12.54 -8.61
C PRO A 54 3.86 -12.26 -7.73
N GLU A 55 4.79 -11.44 -8.18
CA GLU A 55 6.02 -11.11 -7.48
C GLU A 55 5.81 -10.31 -6.18
N TYR A 56 4.67 -9.63 -6.02
CA TYR A 56 4.40 -8.83 -4.83
C TYR A 56 3.64 -9.59 -3.74
N GLY A 57 2.82 -10.59 -4.08
CA GLY A 57 2.06 -11.36 -3.09
C GLY A 57 0.81 -10.66 -2.54
N PHE A 58 0.18 -9.79 -3.35
CA PHE A 58 -1.01 -9.00 -2.99
C PHE A 58 -2.14 -9.83 -2.39
N LYS A 59 -2.33 -11.10 -2.78
CA LYS A 59 -3.39 -11.95 -2.23
C LYS A 59 -3.22 -12.16 -0.71
N ARG A 60 -1.99 -12.17 -0.21
CA ARG A 60 -1.67 -12.44 1.20
C ARG A 60 -1.83 -11.21 2.09
N HIS A 61 -1.25 -10.09 1.67
CA HIS A 61 -1.18 -8.87 2.49
C HIS A 61 -2.06 -7.73 1.99
N LYS A 62 -2.85 -7.91 0.93
CA LYS A 62 -3.85 -6.94 0.45
C LYS A 62 -3.29 -5.54 0.17
N GLY A 63 -2.03 -5.46 -0.24
CA GLY A 63 -1.32 -4.20 -0.47
C GLY A 63 -0.76 -3.51 0.78
N TYR A 64 -0.96 -4.04 2.00
CA TYR A 64 -0.30 -3.51 3.20
C TYR A 64 1.23 -3.67 3.10
N GLY A 65 1.97 -2.72 3.70
CA GLY A 65 3.43 -2.67 3.70
C GLY A 65 4.08 -3.69 4.64
N THR A 66 3.79 -4.97 4.44
CA THR A 66 4.44 -6.06 5.18
C THR A 66 5.91 -6.19 4.77
N ALA A 67 6.72 -6.85 5.60
CA ALA A 67 8.13 -7.10 5.27
C ALA A 67 8.29 -7.80 3.91
N ALA A 68 7.44 -8.78 3.60
CA ALA A 68 7.44 -9.47 2.31
C ALA A 68 7.16 -8.50 1.14
N HIS A 69 6.19 -7.60 1.29
CA HIS A 69 5.84 -6.62 0.26
C HIS A 69 6.96 -5.59 0.05
N ILE A 70 7.59 -5.13 1.13
CA ILE A 70 8.75 -4.23 1.08
C ILE A 70 9.93 -4.90 0.36
N GLN A 71 10.19 -6.18 0.64
CA GLN A 71 11.24 -6.95 -0.04
C GLN A 71 10.95 -7.09 -1.55
N ALA A 72 9.70 -7.37 -1.92
CA ALA A 72 9.28 -7.40 -3.31
C ALA A 72 9.50 -6.05 -4.01
N LEU A 73 9.09 -4.94 -3.37
CA LEU A 73 9.33 -3.58 -3.86
C LEU A 73 10.82 -3.26 -4.04
N LEU A 74 11.67 -3.68 -3.10
CA LEU A 74 13.12 -3.49 -3.19
C LEU A 74 13.72 -4.26 -4.36
N LYS A 75 13.21 -5.47 -4.65
CA LYS A 75 13.70 -6.34 -5.72
C LYS A 75 13.19 -5.90 -7.09
N TYR A 76 11.88 -5.80 -7.24
CA TYR A 76 11.20 -5.61 -8.53
C TYR A 76 10.89 -4.14 -8.85
N GLY A 77 10.93 -3.25 -7.85
CA GLY A 77 10.48 -1.86 -7.99
C GLY A 77 8.97 -1.71 -7.77
N ALA A 78 8.44 -0.49 -7.91
CA ALA A 78 7.03 -0.24 -7.76
C ALA A 78 6.27 -0.41 -9.09
N SER A 79 5.22 -1.23 -9.09
CA SER A 79 4.29 -1.35 -10.24
C SER A 79 3.35 -0.13 -10.36
N SER A 80 2.57 -0.06 -11.45
CA SER A 80 1.53 0.98 -11.66
C SER A 80 0.47 1.03 -10.57
N GLN A 81 0.24 -0.09 -9.87
CA GLN A 81 -0.76 -0.23 -8.82
C GLN A 81 -0.30 0.38 -7.48
N HIS A 82 0.99 0.67 -7.34
CA HIS A 82 1.54 1.21 -6.11
C HIS A 82 1.27 2.72 -6.00
N ARG A 83 0.84 3.14 -4.82
CA ARG A 83 0.66 4.55 -4.48
C ARG A 83 2.02 5.18 -4.21
N ARG A 84 2.64 5.79 -5.22
CA ARG A 84 3.99 6.40 -5.12
C ARG A 84 4.11 7.52 -4.09
N SER A 85 3.01 8.16 -3.71
CA SER A 85 3.02 9.16 -2.64
C SER A 85 3.18 8.55 -1.24
N PHE A 86 2.96 7.25 -1.09
CA PHE A 86 3.10 6.58 0.21
C PHE A 86 4.58 6.42 0.53
N ARG A 87 4.96 6.85 1.74
CA ARG A 87 6.35 6.88 2.21
C ARG A 87 7.17 5.63 1.86
N PRO A 88 6.76 4.38 2.17
CA PRO A 88 7.58 3.21 1.87
C PRO A 88 7.85 3.05 0.37
N VAL A 89 6.86 3.32 -0.49
CA VAL A 89 7.02 3.21 -1.95
C VAL A 89 7.96 4.31 -2.46
N ARG A 90 7.71 5.56 -2.05
CA ARG A 90 8.52 6.73 -2.42
C ARG A 90 9.98 6.56 -2.04
N ASP A 91 10.23 6.14 -0.80
CA ASP A 91 11.58 6.02 -0.25
C ASP A 91 12.35 4.91 -1.00
N ILE A 92 11.69 3.78 -1.31
CA ILE A 92 12.30 2.69 -2.12
C ILE A 92 12.57 3.13 -3.55
N GLU A 93 11.64 3.82 -4.22
CA GLU A 93 11.86 4.33 -5.57
C GLU A 93 13.05 5.31 -5.60
N ASN A 94 13.14 6.22 -4.61
CA ASN A 94 14.27 7.15 -4.49
C ASN A 94 15.61 6.42 -4.29
N ILE A 95 15.64 5.39 -3.43
CA ILE A 95 16.85 4.57 -3.22
C ILE A 95 17.27 3.91 -4.53
N ARG A 96 16.34 3.30 -5.25
CA ARG A 96 16.61 2.63 -6.53
C ARG A 96 17.14 3.60 -7.59
N GLN A 97 16.53 4.78 -7.72
CA GLN A 97 17.00 5.83 -8.63
C GLN A 97 18.43 6.29 -8.31
N ARG A 98 18.77 6.43 -7.02
CA ARG A 98 20.15 6.80 -6.60
C ARG A 98 21.16 5.71 -6.94
N LEU A 99 20.81 4.44 -6.74
CA LEU A 99 21.68 3.31 -7.08
C LEU A 99 21.94 3.22 -8.59
N GLN A 100 20.93 3.47 -9.41
CA GLN A 100 21.04 3.46 -10.88
C GLN A 100 21.87 4.62 -11.44
N ARG A 101 21.99 5.74 -10.70
CA ARG A 101 22.73 6.94 -11.11
C ARG A 101 24.21 6.93 -10.67
N ARG A 102 24.68 5.90 -9.95
CA ARG A 102 26.10 5.79 -9.59
C ARG A 102 26.92 5.43 -10.83
N PRO A 103 27.95 6.21 -11.19
CA PRO A 103 28.81 5.87 -12.33
C PRO A 103 29.54 4.54 -12.08
N ALA A 104 29.64 3.73 -13.12
CA ALA A 104 30.22 2.37 -13.10
C ALA A 104 31.75 2.32 -12.86
N SER A 105 32.38 3.40 -12.38
CA SER A 105 33.84 3.56 -12.34
C SER A 105 34.49 3.33 -10.97
N ILE A 106 33.77 2.83 -9.96
CA ILE A 106 34.42 2.35 -8.74
C ILE A 106 34.70 0.86 -8.91
N THR A 107 35.90 0.55 -9.40
CA THR A 107 36.46 -0.80 -9.54
C THR A 107 36.46 -1.55 -8.20
N SER A 108 36.27 -2.87 -8.28
CA SER A 108 36.10 -3.87 -7.20
C SER A 108 37.19 -3.99 -6.12
N ARG A 109 38.08 -3.00 -5.94
CA ARG A 109 39.12 -3.01 -4.90
C ARG A 109 38.81 -2.22 -3.65
N GLN A 110 37.69 -1.48 -3.59
CA GLN A 110 37.41 -0.58 -2.46
C GLN A 110 36.12 -0.92 -1.68
N VAL A 111 35.74 -2.19 -1.65
CA VAL A 111 34.62 -2.68 -0.83
C VAL A 111 35.10 -3.45 0.42
N CYS A 112 36.40 -3.76 0.53
CA CYS A 112 36.89 -4.68 1.57
C CYS A 112 37.31 -4.04 2.92
N SER A 113 36.85 -2.82 3.26
CA SER A 113 37.28 -2.18 4.52
C SER A 113 36.22 -1.45 5.35
N HIS A 114 34.92 -1.55 5.03
CA HIS A 114 33.88 -0.81 5.76
C HIS A 114 32.72 -1.66 6.30
N VAL A 115 32.89 -2.99 6.42
CA VAL A 115 31.89 -3.87 7.05
C VAL A 115 32.50 -4.79 8.13
N VAL A 116 33.80 -4.68 8.44
CA VAL A 116 34.40 -5.42 9.56
C VAL A 116 35.39 -4.52 10.33
N GLY A 117 35.03 -4.16 11.57
CA GLY A 117 35.83 -3.39 12.54
C GLY A 117 35.47 -1.90 12.55
N SER A 118 34.97 -1.28 13.63
CA SER A 118 35.10 -1.57 15.06
C SER A 118 33.78 -1.28 15.80
#